data_AF-A0A7T7L4L1-F1
#
_entry.id   AF-A0A7T7L4L1-F1
#
_cell.length_a   1.000
_cell.length_b   1.000
_cell.length_c   1.000
_cell.angle_alpha   90.00
_cell.angle_beta   90.00
_cell.angle_gamma   90.00
#
_symmetry.space_group_name_H-M   'P 1'
#
loop_
_entity.id
_entity.type
_entity.pdbx_description
1 polymer ?
#
loop_
_entity_poly.entity_id
_entity_poly.type
_entity_poly.pdbx_seq_one_letter_code
_entity_poly.pdbx_strand_id
1 'polypeptide(L)'
;MLTQQTGVLLPAWIDEALTADLPGLTGFARGLTNDLDAVTAGLTLRWSSGGTEGAVNRIKKIKRQLYGRAEFELLRKMILLA
;
A
#
# COMPACT_ATOMS: atom_id res chain seq x y z
N MET A 1 0.68 -6.57 9.71
CA MET A 1 2.02 -6.38 9.13
C MET A 1 2.48 -7.70 8.55
N LEU A 2 3.16 -7.68 7.40
CA LEU A 2 3.81 -8.86 6.84
C LEU A 2 5.02 -9.19 7.72
N THR A 3 4.89 -10.19 8.59
CA THR A 3 5.88 -10.51 9.64
C THR A 3 6.92 -11.52 9.20
N GLN A 4 6.69 -12.23 8.10
CA GLN A 4 7.50 -13.39 7.72
C GLN A 4 8.72 -13.05 6.84
N GLN A 5 8.82 -11.81 6.36
CA GLN A 5 9.97 -11.30 5.59
C GLN A 5 10.43 -12.24 4.44
N THR A 6 9.47 -12.80 3.70
CA THR A 6 9.68 -13.83 2.66
C THR A 6 9.78 -13.26 1.24
N GLY A 7 10.31 -12.05 1.06
CA GLY A 7 10.40 -11.42 -0.27
C GLY A 7 11.18 -12.22 -1.32
N VAL A 8 12.10 -13.09 -0.91
CA VAL A 8 12.82 -14.01 -1.80
C VAL A 8 11.91 -15.00 -2.54
N LEU A 9 10.73 -15.30 -2.00
CA LEU A 9 9.76 -16.22 -2.62
C LEU A 9 8.84 -15.53 -3.63
N LEU A 10 8.88 -14.20 -3.70
CA LEU A 10 7.98 -13.41 -4.54
C LEU A 10 8.08 -13.78 -6.04
N PRO A 11 9.26 -13.95 -6.65
CA PRO A 11 9.35 -14.30 -8.07
C PRO A 11 8.68 -15.64 -8.40
N ALA A 12 8.93 -16.67 -7.59
CA ALA A 12 8.31 -17.98 -7.77
C ALA A 12 6.78 -17.91 -7.66
N TRP A 13 6.27 -17.14 -6.71
CA TRP A 13 4.84 -16.91 -6.57
C TRP A 13 4.24 -16.15 -7.76
N ILE A 14 4.95 -15.15 -8.31
CA ILE A 14 4.49 -14.42 -9.51
C ILE A 14 4.37 -15.40 -10.69
N ASP A 15 5.36 -16.27 -10.91
CA ASP A 15 5.32 -17.26 -11.99
C ASP A 15 4.14 -18.23 -11.82
N GLU A 16 3.91 -18.74 -10.60
CA GLU A 16 2.74 -19.58 -10.30
C GLU A 16 1.42 -18.84 -10.57
N ALA A 17 1.30 -17.59 -10.13
CA ALA A 17 0.11 -16.78 -10.31
C ALA A 17 -0.19 -16.46 -11.78
N LEU A 18 0.85 -16.25 -12.60
CA LEU A 18 0.73 -16.07 -14.05
C LEU A 18 0.33 -17.37 -14.74
N THR A 19 0.86 -18.51 -14.29
CA THR A 19 0.59 -19.83 -14.87
C THR A 19 -0.82 -20.33 -14.53
N ALA A 20 -1.35 -19.97 -13.35
CA ALA A 20 -2.70 -20.32 -12.93
C ALA A 20 -3.81 -19.63 -13.76
N ASP A 21 -3.47 -18.57 -14.50
CA ASP A 21 -4.35 -17.79 -15.39
C ASP A 21 -5.72 -17.41 -14.78
N LEU A 22 -5.71 -17.08 -13.48
CA LEU A 22 -6.91 -16.69 -12.75
C LEU A 22 -7.28 -15.23 -13.05
N PRO A 23 -8.53 -14.94 -13.46
CA PRO A 23 -8.99 -13.58 -13.72
C PRO A 23 -8.73 -12.64 -12.53
N GLY A 24 -8.14 -11.48 -12.80
CA GLY A 24 -7.77 -10.49 -11.78
C GLY A 24 -6.42 -10.78 -11.09
N LEU A 25 -6.11 -12.04 -10.79
CA LEU A 25 -4.82 -12.41 -10.17
C LEU A 25 -3.65 -12.27 -11.15
N THR A 26 -3.84 -12.71 -12.40
CA THR A 26 -2.82 -12.55 -13.46
C THR A 26 -2.48 -11.07 -13.68
N GLY A 27 -3.50 -10.20 -13.67
CA GLY A 27 -3.31 -8.74 -13.81
C GLY A 27 -2.55 -8.15 -12.61
N PHE A 28 -2.88 -8.58 -11.40
CA PHE A 28 -2.17 -8.19 -10.19
C PHE A 28 -0.70 -8.63 -10.22
N ALA A 29 -0.42 -9.89 -10.56
CA ALA A 29 0.94 -10.43 -10.66
C ALA A 29 1.80 -9.67 -11.69
N ARG A 30 1.24 -9.34 -12.87
CA ARG A 30 1.90 -8.46 -13.86
C ARG A 30 2.11 -7.04 -13.34
N GLY A 31 1.21 -6.52 -12.50
CA GLY A 31 1.38 -5.21 -11.87
C GLY A 31 2.58 -5.19 -10.93
N LEU A 32 2.78 -6.25 -10.14
CA LEU A 32 3.89 -6.36 -9.20
C LEU A 32 5.26 -6.34 -9.87
N THR A 33 5.38 -6.83 -11.12
CA THR A 33 6.67 -6.84 -11.83
C THR A 33 7.16 -5.44 -12.19
N ASN A 34 6.28 -4.44 -12.27
CA ASN A 34 6.67 -3.05 -12.56
C ASN A 34 7.47 -2.41 -11.42
N ASP A 35 7.19 -2.81 -10.17
CA ASP A 35 7.80 -2.28 -8.96
C ASP A 35 8.50 -3.38 -8.15
N LEU A 36 9.02 -4.41 -8.84
CA LEU A 36 9.49 -5.66 -8.23
C LEU A 36 10.50 -5.43 -7.10
N ASP A 37 11.47 -4.53 -7.29
CA ASP A 37 12.47 -4.21 -6.28
C ASP A 37 11.85 -3.61 -5.02
N ALA A 38 10.90 -2.69 -5.19
CA ALA A 38 10.22 -2.05 -4.07
C ALA A 38 9.33 -3.03 -3.30
N VAL A 39 8.60 -3.89 -4.02
CA VAL A 39 7.75 -4.94 -3.40
C VAL A 39 8.61 -5.97 -2.69
N THR A 40 9.72 -6.40 -3.29
CA THR A 40 10.67 -7.34 -2.69
C THR A 40 11.28 -6.75 -1.43
N ALA A 41 11.70 -5.47 -1.45
CA ALA A 41 12.20 -4.77 -0.28
C ALA A 41 11.14 -4.66 0.83
N GLY A 42 9.89 -4.33 0.48
CA GLY A 42 8.77 -4.28 1.41
C GLY A 42 8.42 -5.63 2.04
N LEU A 43 8.72 -6.73 1.35
CA LEU A 43 8.56 -8.11 1.83
C LEU A 43 9.81 -8.68 2.49
N THR A 44 10.95 -7.99 2.50
CA THR A 44 12.22 -8.53 3.03
C THR A 44 12.73 -7.73 4.22
N LEU A 45 12.60 -6.40 4.18
CA LEU A 45 13.13 -5.52 5.21
C LEU A 45 12.21 -5.51 6.45
N ARG A 46 12.79 -5.15 7.60
CA ARG A 46 12.02 -4.95 8.84
C ARG A 46 11.20 -3.66 8.84
N TRP A 47 11.51 -2.76 7.91
CA TRP A 47 10.84 -1.46 7.79
C TRP A 47 9.47 -1.63 7.13
N SER A 48 8.52 -0.79 7.52
CA SER A 48 7.18 -0.81 6.95
C SER A 48 6.66 0.60 6.69
N SER A 49 5.76 0.72 5.73
CA SER A 49 4.97 1.93 5.48
C SER A 49 3.83 2.15 6.48
N GLY A 50 3.65 1.28 7.48
CA GLY A 50 2.44 1.29 8.33
C GLY A 50 2.20 2.60 9.08
N GLY A 51 3.25 3.26 9.57
CA GLY A 51 3.12 4.58 10.20
C GLY A 51 2.65 5.66 9.21
N THR A 52 3.24 5.68 8.02
CA THR A 52 2.88 6.60 6.93
C THR A 52 1.45 6.34 6.43
N GLU A 53 1.08 5.09 6.22
CA GLU A 53 -0.27 4.68 5.82
C GLU A 53 -1.30 5.07 6.88
N GLY A 54 -0.97 4.89 8.17
CA GLY A 54 -1.80 5.32 9.28
C GLY A 54 -2.03 6.83 9.27
N ALA A 55 -0.97 7.62 9.08
CA ALA A 55 -1.07 9.07 8.96
C ALA A 55 -1.94 9.49 7.75
N VAL A 56 -1.73 8.88 6.59
CA VAL A 56 -2.54 9.12 5.39
C VAL A 56 -4.01 8.73 5.63
N ASN A 57 -4.27 7.62 6.31
CA ASN A 57 -5.63 7.19 6.63
C ASN A 57 -6.32 8.17 7.59
N ARG A 58 -5.62 8.67 8.61
CA ARG A 58 -6.12 9.73 9.50
C ARG A 58 -6.48 10.99 8.71
N ILE A 59 -5.61 11.44 7.82
CA ILE A 59 -5.87 12.61 6.96
C ILE A 59 -7.09 12.37 6.07
N LYS A 60 -7.17 11.21 5.40
CA LYS A 60 -8.32 10.84 4.57
C LYS A 60 -9.63 10.80 5.38
N LYS A 61 -9.59 10.31 6.61
CA LYS A 61 -10.74 10.32 7.53
C LYS A 61 -11.22 11.74 7.82
N ILE A 62 -10.32 12.65 8.20
CA ILE A 62 -10.66 14.07 8.45
C ILE A 62 -11.25 14.72 7.20
N LYS A 63 -10.61 14.54 6.03
CA LYS A 63 -11.15 15.06 4.75
C LYS A 63 -12.55 14.53 4.45
N ARG A 64 -12.82 13.26 4.76
CA ARG A 64 -14.12 12.61 4.55
C ARG A 64 -15.21 13.09 5.52
N GLN A 65 -14.85 13.44 6.76
CA GLN A 65 -15.76 14.09 7.72
C GLN A 65 -16.26 15.45 7.20
N LEU A 66 -15.44 16.14 6.41
CA LEU A 66 -15.76 17.42 5.79
C LEU A 66 -16.43 17.26 4.40
N TYR A 67 -16.85 16.04 4.06
CA TYR A 67 -17.45 15.68 2.76
C TYR A 67 -16.61 16.11 1.54
N GLY A 68 -15.29 16.22 1.71
CA GLY A 68 -14.38 16.69 0.66
C GLY A 68 -14.52 18.18 0.30
N ARG A 69 -15.29 18.96 1.07
CA ARG A 69 -15.54 20.40 0.81
C ARG A 69 -14.58 21.34 1.51
N ALA A 70 -13.63 20.80 2.28
CA ALA A 70 -12.66 21.61 3.00
C ALA A 70 -11.48 21.95 2.08
N GLU A 71 -11.24 23.26 1.92
CA GLU A 71 -10.01 23.81 1.36
C GLU A 71 -8.79 23.52 2.26
N PHE A 72 -7.59 23.67 1.71
CA PHE A 72 -6.34 23.31 2.37
C PHE A 72 -6.19 23.89 3.78
N GLU A 73 -6.51 25.17 3.98
CA GLU A 73 -6.38 25.84 5.28
C GLU A 73 -7.26 25.21 6.38
N LEU A 74 -8.51 24.86 6.04
CA LEU A 74 -9.41 24.22 6.98
C LEU A 74 -8.96 22.79 7.28
N LEU A 75 -8.53 22.04 6.25
CA LEU A 75 -8.03 20.69 6.43
C LEU A 75 -6.76 20.68 7.29
N ARG A 76 -5.84 21.62 7.08
CA ARG A 76 -4.62 21.80 7.88
C ARG A 76 -4.96 22.08 9.34
N LYS A 77 -5.87 23.02 9.63
CA LYS A 77 -6.32 23.31 11.01
C LYS A 77 -6.87 22.06 11.68
N MET A 78 -7.74 21.31 11.00
CA MET A 78 -8.33 20.08 11.54
C MET A 78 -7.28 18.99 11.80
N ILE A 79 -6.27 18.84 10.96
CA ILE A 79 -5.19 17.86 11.15
C ILE A 79 -4.31 18.20 12.36
N LEU A 80 -4.01 19.49 12.56
CA LEU A 80 -3.16 19.99 13.65
C LEU A 80 -3.86 20.01 15.01
N LEU A 81 -5.20 20.13 15.03
CA LEU A 81 -6.01 20.18 16.25
C LEU A 81 -6.52 18.82 16.73
N ALA A 82 -6.53 17.82 15.84
CA ALA A 82 -7.02 16.47 16.16
C ALA A 82 -5.96 15.59 16.80
#